data_AF-A0A8T0M418-F1
#
_entry.id   AF-A0A8T0M418-F1
#
_cell.length_a   1.000
_cell.length_b   1.000
_cell.length_c   1.000
_cell.angle_alpha   90.00
_cell.angle_beta   90.00
_cell.angle_gamma   90.00
#
_symmetry.space_group_name_H-M   'P 1'
#
loop_
_entity.id
_entity.type
_entity.pdbx_description
1 polymer ?
#
loop_
_entity_poly.entity_id
_entity_poly.type
_entity_poly.pdbx_seq_one_letter_code
_entity_poly.pdbx_strand_id
1 'polypeptide(L)'
;MRNPSRERLQNELAYLRRKTVELEDQLRSLYLSRRVNLSLTAKGSLDTQETVGTGARVWRRIAERQAQGRDKSERENKRLKLVLEGQIALAKKLEKLLQKRPDVMVMSDSSGVSQKRLCLGQVEDPSSMYDLFLSELDVLYAQIDSVFQQTGLEASVDDSFRHAYVKTRRGPEDEEELYAELQDVTIIPFELERASSAMWHAVRRRYNKNSYHSFQGVMERPDDTIAVKYRSQCQRSGQDIELDAIMVMCRFVERDRLAFVWRSVSCGDGAFSGMYTDETGWSVLKRVPPDSGLDLTGCVMHNCVHVVPKRVDVASDLQQNEIGLLTNVVIDSYEDDVIALSAMMEDLLLQDTTQGLGVLQIVDCVGGSDLFAQDTFDLSAAVLFPIVTLIYSYHNFDFDHEVYLTSLEALPPGSFEHLARTFANPSEMALFRVNIDSLRINSVLDLVLRISMNLTFCYRVKRVMEALIWTRHREYASGVIKSVDAPTQQNPVPKGVAVAFTAFSLMVLLSTYKAISDSKVACSAHPDCVVYAYKWKISDDLCPCVILIDVDLTPKTYKEWIDPVDAYDKVKALAASGRLTSLQIINRLLLEWPEELRLCHGLRTMYVLVDLAV
;
A
#
# COMPACT_ATOMS: atom_id res chain seq x y z
N MET A 1 -69.87 25.55 36.96
CA MET A 1 -69.04 24.34 37.06
C MET A 1 -67.64 24.68 36.56
N ARG A 2 -66.57 24.33 37.29
CA ARG A 2 -65.17 24.47 36.82
C ARG A 2 -64.74 23.16 36.14
N ASN A 3 -63.99 23.27 35.06
CA ASN A 3 -63.57 22.10 34.28
C ASN A 3 -62.22 21.56 34.80
N PRO A 4 -62.17 20.36 35.40
CA PRO A 4 -60.97 19.86 36.08
C PRO A 4 -59.79 19.59 35.14
N SER A 5 -60.02 19.36 33.84
CA SER A 5 -58.93 19.23 32.87
C SER A 5 -58.18 20.56 32.65
N ARG A 6 -58.88 21.69 32.71
CA ARG A 6 -58.30 23.03 32.57
C ARG A 6 -57.47 23.43 33.79
N GLU A 7 -57.87 22.99 34.99
CA GLU A 7 -57.06 23.19 36.21
C GLU A 7 -55.83 22.28 36.23
N ARG A 8 -55.92 21.02 35.77
CA ARG A 8 -54.74 20.16 35.56
C ARG A 8 -53.74 20.79 34.60
N LEU A 9 -54.19 21.24 33.42
CA LEU A 9 -53.32 21.89 32.44
C LEU A 9 -52.66 23.16 33.01
N GLN A 10 -53.39 23.98 33.78
CA GLN A 10 -52.81 25.16 34.43
C GLN A 10 -51.76 24.79 35.49
N ASN A 11 -51.97 23.72 36.26
CA ASN A 11 -51.02 23.24 37.25
C ASN A 11 -49.75 22.65 36.59
N GLU A 12 -49.89 21.88 35.51
CA GLU A 12 -48.76 21.36 34.73
C GLU A 12 -47.96 22.50 34.08
N LEU A 13 -48.63 23.48 33.49
CA LEU A 13 -47.97 24.63 32.84
C LEU A 13 -47.28 25.53 33.89
N ALA A 14 -47.84 25.65 35.10
CA ALA A 14 -47.18 26.31 36.23
C ALA A 14 -45.98 25.52 36.77
N TYR A 15 -46.07 24.19 36.84
CA TYR A 15 -44.97 23.30 37.22
C TYR A 15 -43.82 23.38 36.21
N LEU A 16 -44.11 23.25 34.92
CA LEU A 16 -43.11 23.33 33.84
C LEU A 16 -42.40 24.70 33.83
N ARG A 17 -43.14 25.81 33.96
CA ARG A 17 -42.55 27.16 34.08
C ARG A 17 -41.64 27.32 35.29
N ARG A 18 -41.96 26.69 36.41
CA ARG A 18 -41.09 26.68 37.59
C ARG A 18 -39.83 25.85 37.33
N LYS A 19 -39.97 24.70 36.68
CA LYS A 19 -38.86 23.80 36.34
C LYS A 19 -37.91 24.37 35.29
N THR A 20 -38.40 25.13 34.30
CA THR A 20 -37.53 25.84 33.34
C THR A 20 -36.67 26.90 34.02
N VAL A 21 -37.21 27.67 34.97
CA VAL A 21 -36.43 28.67 35.73
C VAL A 21 -35.39 28.00 36.61
N GLU A 22 -35.74 26.89 37.28
CA GLU A 22 -34.81 26.10 38.10
C GLU A 22 -33.66 25.52 37.26
N LEU A 23 -33.95 24.98 36.08
CA LEU A 23 -32.95 24.45 35.15
C LEU A 23 -32.07 25.54 34.54
N GLU A 24 -32.62 26.71 34.20
CA GLU A 24 -31.82 27.86 33.73
C GLU A 24 -30.84 28.36 34.81
N ASP A 25 -31.26 28.37 36.08
CA ASP A 25 -30.40 28.81 37.18
C ASP A 25 -29.32 27.77 37.52
N GLN A 26 -29.65 26.47 37.47
CA GLN A 26 -28.67 25.38 37.49
C GLN A 26 -27.66 25.52 36.35
N LEU A 27 -28.13 25.76 35.11
CA LEU A 27 -27.26 25.96 33.94
C LEU A 27 -26.31 27.15 34.16
N ARG A 28 -26.82 28.28 34.66
CA ARG A 28 -26.00 29.46 35.02
C ARG A 28 -24.97 29.14 36.09
N SER A 29 -25.34 28.41 37.14
CA SER A 29 -24.41 28.00 38.20
C SER A 29 -23.28 27.11 37.67
N LEU A 30 -23.58 26.20 36.74
CA LEU A 30 -22.59 25.34 36.08
C LEU A 30 -21.70 26.13 35.11
N TYR A 31 -22.26 27.07 34.33
CA TYR A 31 -21.47 27.95 33.47
C TYR A 31 -20.54 28.86 34.28
N LEU A 32 -20.99 29.40 35.41
CA LEU A 32 -20.16 30.20 36.32
C LEU A 32 -19.06 29.35 36.97
N SER A 33 -19.41 28.15 37.47
CA SER A 33 -18.42 27.20 38.02
C SER A 33 -17.37 26.80 36.99
N ARG A 34 -17.78 26.55 35.73
CA ARG A 34 -16.87 26.26 34.62
C ARG A 34 -15.96 27.46 34.32
N ARG A 35 -16.48 28.69 34.35
CA ARG A 35 -15.71 29.93 34.11
C ARG A 35 -14.72 30.22 35.24
N VAL A 36 -15.11 29.95 36.48
CA VAL A 36 -14.23 30.03 37.67
C VAL A 36 -13.12 28.98 37.58
N ASN A 37 -13.45 27.72 37.28
CA ASN A 37 -12.45 26.65 37.10
C ASN A 37 -11.45 26.96 35.97
N LEU A 38 -11.91 27.52 34.84
CA LEU A 38 -11.04 28.00 33.75
C LEU A 38 -10.18 29.22 34.13
N SER A 39 -10.58 30.01 35.13
CA SER A 39 -9.76 31.13 35.64
C SER A 39 -8.75 30.69 36.71
N LEU A 40 -9.06 29.63 37.47
CA LEU A 40 -8.18 29.05 38.48
C LEU A 40 -7.06 28.20 37.85
N THR A 41 -7.35 27.45 36.78
CA THR A 41 -6.32 26.71 36.01
C THR A 41 -5.40 27.60 35.18
N ALA A 42 -5.71 28.90 35.05
CA ALA A 42 -4.87 29.87 34.35
C ALA A 42 -3.92 30.68 35.27
N LYS A 43 -3.95 30.46 36.60
CA LYS A 43 -3.14 31.21 37.58
C LYS A 43 -2.42 30.38 38.65
N GLY A 44 -2.58 29.06 38.65
CA GLY A 44 -1.78 28.13 39.46
C GLY A 44 -0.95 27.21 38.58
N SER A 45 0.26 26.86 39.02
CA SER A 45 1.21 25.95 38.36
C SER A 45 2.04 26.54 37.20
N LEU A 46 2.96 27.47 37.54
CA LEU A 46 4.34 27.28 37.06
C LEU A 46 4.86 25.91 37.55
N ASP A 47 5.88 25.38 36.89
CA ASP A 47 6.51 24.07 37.18
C ASP A 47 5.64 22.83 36.95
N THR A 48 5.37 22.50 35.67
CA THR A 48 5.66 21.18 35.07
C THR A 48 5.47 21.29 33.55
N GLN A 49 6.55 21.60 32.84
CA GLN A 49 6.65 21.68 31.37
C GLN A 49 7.74 20.66 31.01
N GLU A 50 7.59 19.72 30.06
CA GLU A 50 7.69 19.99 28.61
C GLU A 50 6.98 18.97 27.69
N THR A 51 6.58 17.78 28.15
CA THR A 51 6.34 16.63 27.24
C THR A 51 4.99 16.64 26.51
N VAL A 52 3.90 17.14 27.11
CA VAL A 52 2.53 17.03 26.53
C VAL A 52 2.21 18.16 25.54
N GLY A 53 2.90 19.31 25.63
CA GLY A 53 2.59 20.50 24.83
C GLY A 53 3.08 20.47 23.38
N THR A 54 3.98 19.54 23.02
CA THR A 54 4.65 19.56 21.71
C THR A 54 3.84 18.83 20.64
N GLY A 55 3.33 17.62 20.93
CA GLY A 55 2.52 16.85 19.99
C GLY A 55 1.27 17.60 19.50
N ALA A 56 0.51 18.22 20.41
CA ALA A 56 -0.69 18.98 20.05
C ALA A 56 -0.40 20.22 19.18
N ARG A 57 0.79 20.82 19.28
CA ARG A 57 1.21 21.95 18.43
C ARG A 57 1.73 21.47 17.06
N VAL A 58 2.39 20.32 17.00
CA VAL A 58 2.82 19.68 15.74
C VAL A 58 1.61 19.25 14.91
N TRP A 59 0.67 18.50 15.48
CA TRP A 59 -0.53 18.05 14.77
C TRP A 59 -1.40 19.21 14.26
N ARG A 60 -1.49 20.31 15.00
CA ARG A 60 -2.19 21.52 14.54
C ARG A 60 -1.53 22.12 13.29
N ARG A 61 -0.21 22.29 13.28
CA ARG A 61 0.53 22.78 12.10
C ARG A 61 0.41 21.84 10.89
N ILE A 62 0.39 20.53 11.12
CA ILE A 62 0.18 19.53 10.05
C ILE A 62 -1.23 19.68 9.47
N ALA A 63 -2.27 19.78 10.30
CA ALA A 63 -3.64 19.98 9.87
C ALA A 63 -3.84 21.30 9.12
N GLU A 64 -3.25 22.40 9.60
CA GLU A 64 -3.25 23.70 8.93
C GLU A 64 -2.56 23.64 7.55
N ARG A 65 -1.41 22.96 7.44
CA ARG A 65 -0.69 22.78 6.16
C ARG A 65 -1.50 21.93 5.17
N GLN A 66 -2.10 20.83 5.64
CA GLN A 66 -2.97 19.98 4.80
C GLN A 66 -4.22 20.73 4.32
N ALA A 67 -4.86 21.54 5.19
CA ALA A 67 -6.00 22.38 4.82
C ALA A 67 -5.62 23.44 3.77
N GLN A 68 -4.46 24.10 3.91
CA GLN A 68 -3.95 25.05 2.91
C GLN A 68 -3.58 24.38 1.58
N GLY A 69 -3.01 23.17 1.61
CA GLY A 69 -2.73 22.38 0.41
C GLY A 69 -4.00 22.05 -0.35
N ARG A 70 -5.03 21.55 0.36
CA ARG A 70 -6.36 21.27 -0.20
C ARG A 70 -7.02 22.52 -0.80
N ASP A 71 -6.99 23.66 -0.12
CA ASP A 71 -7.62 24.89 -0.64
C ASP A 71 -6.91 25.44 -1.90
N LYS A 72 -5.58 25.28 -1.99
CA LYS A 72 -4.82 25.58 -3.21
C LYS A 72 -5.22 24.66 -4.37
N SER A 73 -5.26 23.34 -4.14
CA SER A 73 -5.59 22.37 -5.20
C SER A 73 -7.06 22.45 -5.64
N GLU A 74 -8.00 22.74 -4.73
CA GLU A 74 -9.40 23.01 -5.09
C GLU A 74 -9.55 24.29 -5.94
N ARG A 75 -8.77 25.35 -5.65
CA ARG A 75 -8.77 26.58 -6.45
C ARG A 75 -8.20 26.34 -7.84
N GLU A 76 -7.11 25.60 -7.96
CA GLU A 76 -6.51 25.28 -9.26
C GLU A 76 -7.39 24.33 -10.09
N ASN A 77 -8.01 23.32 -9.47
CA ASN A 77 -8.98 22.44 -10.13
C ASN A 77 -10.18 23.23 -10.70
N LYS A 78 -10.69 24.23 -9.95
CA LYS A 78 -11.72 25.15 -10.45
C LYS A 78 -11.22 25.98 -11.64
N ARG A 79 -9.98 26.48 -11.60
CA ARG A 79 -9.36 27.24 -12.70
C ARG A 79 -9.22 26.38 -13.97
N LEU A 80 -8.69 25.16 -13.83
CA LEU A 80 -8.49 24.21 -14.92
C LEU A 80 -9.83 23.79 -15.56
N LYS A 81 -10.87 23.55 -14.76
CA LYS A 81 -12.22 23.27 -15.29
C LYS A 81 -12.79 24.41 -16.14
N LEU A 82 -12.63 25.66 -15.70
CA LEU A 82 -13.06 26.83 -16.49
C LEU A 82 -12.27 26.99 -17.79
N VAL A 83 -10.96 26.69 -17.78
CA VAL A 83 -10.13 26.68 -18.99
C VAL A 83 -10.57 25.56 -19.95
N LEU A 84 -10.85 24.36 -19.43
CA LEU A 84 -11.33 23.21 -20.20
C LEU A 84 -12.70 23.51 -20.86
N GLU A 85 -13.65 24.07 -20.10
CA GLU A 85 -14.95 24.51 -20.62
C GLU A 85 -14.79 25.57 -21.73
N GLY A 86 -13.85 26.51 -21.55
CA GLY A 86 -13.48 27.50 -22.57
C GLY A 86 -12.91 26.86 -23.84
N GLN A 87 -12.01 25.89 -23.72
CA GLN A 87 -11.45 25.14 -24.84
C GLN A 87 -12.52 24.30 -25.57
N ILE A 88 -13.42 23.63 -24.84
CA ILE A 88 -14.56 22.89 -25.42
C ILE A 88 -15.50 23.85 -26.18
N ALA A 89 -15.74 25.06 -25.64
CA ALA A 89 -16.56 26.06 -26.31
C ALA A 89 -15.89 26.65 -27.57
N LEU A 90 -14.55 26.79 -27.57
CA LEU A 90 -13.77 27.19 -28.74
C LEU A 90 -13.75 26.08 -29.81
N ALA A 91 -13.50 24.82 -29.42
CA ALA A 91 -13.52 23.67 -30.32
C ALA A 91 -14.88 23.54 -31.02
N LYS A 92 -15.99 23.62 -30.28
CA LYS A 92 -17.36 23.59 -30.85
C LYS A 92 -17.69 24.80 -31.74
N LYS A 93 -17.01 25.94 -31.55
CA LYS A 93 -17.10 27.09 -32.48
C LYS A 93 -16.28 26.84 -33.74
N LEU A 94 -15.07 26.27 -33.63
CA LEU A 94 -14.23 25.90 -34.77
C LEU A 94 -14.91 24.85 -35.64
N GLU A 95 -15.46 23.79 -35.03
CA GLU A 95 -16.22 22.73 -35.70
C GLU A 95 -17.38 23.30 -36.54
N LYS A 96 -18.13 24.26 -35.99
CA LYS A 96 -19.20 25.00 -36.70
C LYS A 96 -18.70 25.95 -37.80
N LEU A 97 -17.44 26.35 -37.78
CA LEU A 97 -16.81 27.16 -38.84
C LEU A 97 -16.25 26.27 -39.95
N LEU A 98 -15.71 25.10 -39.61
CA LEU A 98 -15.22 24.09 -40.55
C LEU A 98 -16.35 23.45 -41.36
N GLN A 99 -17.49 23.15 -40.73
CA GLN A 99 -18.71 22.68 -41.42
C GLN A 99 -19.34 23.70 -42.42
N LYS A 100 -18.76 24.91 -42.58
CA LYS A 100 -19.30 25.99 -43.42
C LYS A 100 -18.50 26.31 -44.69
N ARG A 101 -17.52 25.49 -45.07
CA ARG A 101 -16.83 25.59 -46.38
C ARG A 101 -17.04 24.32 -47.21
N PRO A 102 -17.70 24.39 -48.37
CA PRO A 102 -17.67 23.33 -49.37
C PRO A 102 -16.42 23.44 -50.27
N ASP A 103 -16.11 22.33 -50.94
CA ASP A 103 -14.93 22.05 -51.78
C ASP A 103 -14.34 23.19 -52.62
N VAL A 104 -13.01 23.20 -52.70
CA VAL A 104 -12.26 23.75 -53.85
C VAL A 104 -11.26 22.70 -54.34
N MET A 105 -11.50 22.22 -55.56
CA MET A 105 -10.64 21.27 -56.27
C MET A 105 -9.54 22.00 -57.05
N VAL A 106 -8.27 21.58 -56.94
CA VAL A 106 -7.16 22.09 -57.77
C VAL A 106 -6.27 20.92 -58.23
N MET A 107 -5.84 20.96 -59.49
CA MET A 107 -4.94 19.99 -60.14
C MET A 107 -3.53 20.58 -60.35
N SER A 108 -2.56 19.70 -60.66
CA SER A 108 -1.29 19.97 -61.37
C SER A 108 -0.20 20.69 -60.54
N ASP A 109 1.11 20.57 -60.82
CA ASP A 109 1.83 19.67 -61.75
C ASP A 109 3.28 19.43 -61.26
N SER A 110 4.03 18.63 -62.01
CA SER A 110 5.42 18.22 -61.75
C SER A 110 6.47 19.34 -61.50
N SER A 111 7.42 19.08 -60.59
CA SER A 111 8.89 19.00 -60.83
C SER A 111 9.66 19.12 -59.50
N GLY A 112 10.82 18.46 -59.39
CA GLY A 112 11.38 18.08 -58.07
C GLY A 112 12.74 18.68 -57.70
N VAL A 113 13.08 18.53 -56.42
CA VAL A 113 14.45 18.52 -55.87
C VAL A 113 14.54 17.33 -54.92
N SER A 114 15.61 16.53 -55.02
CA SER A 114 15.75 15.30 -54.24
C SER A 114 16.35 15.58 -52.85
N GLN A 115 15.52 16.03 -51.90
CA GLN A 115 15.81 15.85 -50.48
C GLN A 115 15.70 14.35 -50.15
N LYS A 116 16.70 13.80 -49.44
CA LYS A 116 16.68 12.39 -48.99
C LYS A 116 15.60 12.20 -47.93
N ARG A 117 14.44 11.67 -48.32
CA ARG A 117 13.32 11.37 -47.42
C ARG A 117 13.60 10.09 -46.62
N LEU A 118 13.39 10.14 -45.29
CA LEU A 118 13.47 8.96 -44.42
C LEU A 118 12.21 8.10 -44.60
N CYS A 119 12.33 7.04 -45.41
CA CYS A 119 11.29 6.01 -45.52
C CYS A 119 11.62 4.82 -44.62
N LEU A 120 11.19 4.86 -43.34
CA LEU A 120 11.44 3.76 -42.39
C LEU A 120 10.70 2.43 -42.73
N GLY A 121 9.90 2.41 -43.80
CA GLY A 121 9.06 1.26 -44.16
C GLY A 121 9.73 0.18 -45.01
N GLN A 122 10.94 0.39 -45.54
CA GLN A 122 11.55 -0.59 -46.47
C GLN A 122 13.08 -0.53 -46.63
N VAL A 123 13.81 0.03 -45.67
CA VAL A 123 15.28 0.09 -45.70
C VAL A 123 15.87 -1.16 -45.01
N GLU A 124 16.57 -2.00 -45.76
CA GLU A 124 17.20 -3.24 -45.27
C GLU A 124 18.39 -2.99 -44.32
N ASP A 125 18.88 -1.75 -44.20
CA ASP A 125 20.00 -1.38 -43.32
C ASP A 125 19.75 -0.08 -42.53
N PRO A 126 19.47 -0.15 -41.21
CA PRO A 126 19.30 1.02 -40.36
C PRO A 126 20.60 1.78 -40.03
N SER A 127 21.78 1.30 -40.45
CA SER A 127 23.10 1.88 -40.12
C SER A 127 23.18 3.40 -40.36
N SER A 128 22.66 3.87 -41.50
CA SER A 128 22.68 5.30 -41.85
C SER A 128 21.93 6.22 -40.87
N MET A 129 20.95 5.71 -40.11
CA MET A 129 20.24 6.48 -39.09
C MET A 129 20.99 6.47 -37.76
N TYR A 130 21.65 5.37 -37.41
CA TYR A 130 22.54 5.34 -36.25
C TYR A 130 23.72 6.31 -36.43
N ASP A 131 24.37 6.31 -37.60
CA ASP A 131 25.47 7.23 -37.92
C ASP A 131 25.04 8.70 -37.83
N LEU A 132 23.84 9.03 -38.37
CA LEU A 132 23.27 10.37 -38.27
C LEU A 132 23.05 10.77 -36.81
N PHE A 133 22.32 9.97 -36.04
CA PHE A 133 22.02 10.27 -34.64
C PHE A 133 23.29 10.36 -33.78
N LEU A 134 24.27 9.48 -33.98
CA LEU A 134 25.59 9.54 -33.33
C LEU A 134 26.28 10.89 -33.58
N SER A 135 26.22 11.41 -34.81
CA SER A 135 26.81 12.72 -35.15
C SER A 135 26.10 13.92 -34.51
N GLU A 136 24.84 13.76 -34.09
CA GLU A 136 24.04 14.83 -33.48
C GLU A 136 24.25 14.92 -31.95
N LEU A 137 24.63 13.83 -31.26
CA LEU A 137 24.61 13.76 -29.79
C LEU A 137 25.51 14.80 -29.10
N ASP A 138 26.73 15.03 -29.57
CA ASP A 138 27.64 16.00 -28.94
C ASP A 138 27.15 17.45 -29.11
N VAL A 139 26.49 17.75 -30.23
CA VAL A 139 25.85 19.05 -30.47
C VAL A 139 24.65 19.25 -29.54
N LEU A 140 23.87 18.19 -29.32
CA LEU A 140 22.71 18.20 -28.42
C LEU A 140 23.12 18.28 -26.95
N TYR A 141 24.19 17.60 -26.55
CA TYR A 141 24.79 17.71 -25.22
C TYR A 141 25.27 19.14 -24.94
N ALA A 142 25.92 19.80 -25.91
CA ALA A 142 26.31 21.20 -25.78
C ALA A 142 25.13 22.19 -25.61
N GLN A 143 23.89 21.78 -25.93
CA GLN A 143 22.68 22.61 -25.78
C GLN A 143 21.96 22.41 -24.44
N ILE A 144 22.31 21.40 -23.64
CA ILE A 144 21.52 20.95 -22.49
C ILE A 144 21.23 22.07 -21.48
N ASP A 145 22.25 22.86 -21.13
CA ASP A 145 22.12 23.97 -20.18
C ASP A 145 21.20 25.08 -20.70
N SER A 146 21.27 25.39 -22.00
CA SER A 146 20.37 26.37 -22.64
C SER A 146 18.92 25.89 -22.64
N VAL A 147 18.67 24.60 -22.89
CA VAL A 147 17.31 24.02 -22.88
C VAL A 147 16.72 24.08 -21.47
N PHE A 148 17.50 23.75 -20.44
CA PHE A 148 17.04 23.67 -19.05
C PHE A 148 16.82 25.07 -18.43
N GLN A 149 17.55 26.08 -18.93
CA GLN A 149 17.30 27.49 -18.62
C GLN A 149 16.03 28.02 -19.29
N GLN A 150 15.83 27.76 -20.59
CA GLN A 150 14.65 28.24 -21.32
C GLN A 150 13.33 27.62 -20.82
N THR A 151 13.39 26.39 -20.32
CA THR A 151 12.24 25.66 -19.75
C THR A 151 11.99 25.97 -18.27
N GLY A 152 12.97 26.55 -17.56
CA GLY A 152 12.89 26.76 -16.11
C GLY A 152 13.16 25.50 -15.26
N LEU A 153 13.50 24.37 -15.89
CA LEU A 153 13.83 23.13 -15.20
C LEU A 153 15.04 23.27 -14.28
N GLU A 154 16.03 24.11 -14.62
CA GLU A 154 17.26 24.27 -13.83
C GLU A 154 16.98 24.58 -12.34
N ALA A 155 16.00 25.44 -12.06
CA ALA A 155 15.61 25.89 -10.72
C ALA A 155 14.55 25.01 -10.05
N SER A 156 14.00 24.01 -10.75
CA SER A 156 12.84 23.25 -10.30
C SER A 156 13.25 22.08 -9.39
N VAL A 157 13.53 22.34 -8.11
CA VAL A 157 14.05 21.32 -7.17
C VAL A 157 13.13 20.99 -5.99
N ASP A 158 12.00 21.70 -5.87
CA ASP A 158 11.15 21.66 -4.67
C ASP A 158 9.97 20.66 -4.74
N ASP A 159 9.59 20.21 -5.94
CA ASP A 159 8.46 19.30 -6.16
C ASP A 159 8.73 18.39 -7.37
N SER A 160 8.08 17.22 -7.41
CA SER A 160 8.14 16.30 -8.55
C SER A 160 6.90 16.43 -9.42
N PHE A 161 7.09 16.63 -10.73
CA PHE A 161 5.98 16.87 -11.67
C PHE A 161 6.28 16.31 -13.05
N ARG A 162 5.23 16.02 -13.82
CA ARG A 162 5.31 15.74 -15.25
C ARG A 162 4.28 16.59 -16.00
N HIS A 163 4.72 17.27 -17.04
CA HIS A 163 3.88 18.13 -17.86
C HIS A 163 4.18 17.94 -19.35
N ALA A 164 3.12 17.88 -20.17
CA ALA A 164 3.21 17.91 -21.62
C ALA A 164 2.67 19.24 -22.15
N TYR A 165 3.45 19.93 -22.98
CA TYR A 165 3.07 21.19 -23.62
C TYR A 165 3.15 21.05 -25.13
N VAL A 166 2.14 21.52 -25.85
CA VAL A 166 2.25 21.69 -27.31
C VAL A 166 2.79 23.08 -27.60
N LYS A 167 3.90 23.17 -28.32
CA LYS A 167 4.62 24.40 -28.68
C LYS A 167 4.85 24.49 -30.18
N THR A 168 5.16 25.69 -30.67
CA THR A 168 5.61 25.94 -32.04
C THR A 168 7.03 26.49 -32.04
N ARG A 169 7.79 26.18 -33.09
CA ARG A 169 9.12 26.76 -33.39
C ARG A 169 9.22 27.06 -34.89
N ARG A 170 10.21 27.84 -35.31
CA ARG A 170 10.56 27.97 -36.73
C ARG A 170 11.29 26.70 -37.17
N GLY A 171 10.76 26.04 -38.19
CA GLY A 171 11.38 24.88 -38.83
C GLY A 171 12.52 25.27 -39.78
N PRO A 172 13.17 24.29 -40.44
CA PRO A 172 14.29 24.52 -41.34
C PRO A 172 13.99 25.43 -42.55
N GLU A 173 12.72 25.52 -42.95
CA GLU A 173 12.25 26.28 -44.12
C GLU A 173 11.44 27.54 -43.71
N ASP A 174 11.62 28.02 -42.48
CA ASP A 174 10.93 29.17 -41.84
C ASP A 174 9.41 29.00 -41.62
N GLU A 175 8.90 27.77 -41.78
CA GLU A 175 7.52 27.37 -41.42
C GLU A 175 7.33 27.20 -39.90
N GLU A 176 6.09 27.30 -39.40
CA GLU A 176 5.76 27.02 -38.00
C GLU A 176 5.68 25.50 -37.74
N GLU A 177 6.75 24.90 -37.22
CA GLU A 177 6.82 23.50 -36.84
C GLU A 177 6.21 23.29 -35.43
N LEU A 178 5.17 22.46 -35.34
CA LEU A 178 4.53 22.06 -34.09
C LEU A 178 5.31 20.92 -33.43
N TYR A 179 5.57 21.01 -32.13
CA TYR A 179 6.21 19.95 -31.35
C TYR A 179 5.56 19.81 -29.97
N ALA A 180 5.59 18.60 -29.42
CA ALA A 180 5.29 18.37 -28.01
C ALA A 180 6.59 18.48 -27.20
N GLU A 181 6.55 19.25 -26.11
CA GLU A 181 7.59 19.30 -25.09
C GLU A 181 7.09 18.59 -23.83
N LEU A 182 7.79 17.52 -23.45
CA LEU A 182 7.61 16.82 -22.19
C LEU A 182 8.65 17.33 -21.20
N GLN A 183 8.18 17.75 -20.02
CA GLN A 183 9.01 18.13 -18.89
C GLN A 183 8.72 17.17 -17.74
N ASP A 184 9.76 16.63 -17.12
CA ASP A 184 9.65 15.72 -15.98
C ASP A 184 10.71 16.04 -14.93
N VAL A 185 10.27 16.13 -13.68
CA VAL A 185 11.11 16.38 -12.50
C VAL A 185 10.80 15.31 -11.48
N THR A 186 11.82 14.53 -11.11
CA THR A 186 11.70 13.47 -10.11
C THR A 186 12.78 13.63 -9.04
N ILE A 187 12.37 13.81 -7.78
CA ILE A 187 13.28 13.88 -6.63
C ILE A 187 13.60 12.44 -6.18
N ILE A 188 14.89 12.13 -6.08
CA ILE A 188 15.41 10.79 -5.76
C ILE A 188 16.14 10.87 -4.40
N PRO A 189 15.65 10.18 -3.35
CA PRO A 189 16.18 10.32 -1.98
C PRO A 189 17.45 9.49 -1.74
N PHE A 190 18.40 9.54 -2.69
CA PHE A 190 19.66 8.79 -2.65
C PHE A 190 20.85 9.67 -3.08
N GLU A 191 22.06 9.24 -2.72
CA GLU A 191 23.30 9.90 -3.14
C GLU A 191 23.47 9.84 -4.67
N LEU A 192 23.94 10.94 -5.27
CA LEU A 192 24.13 11.07 -6.72
C LEU A 192 24.86 9.87 -7.33
N GLU A 193 25.98 9.44 -6.75
CA GLU A 193 26.80 8.35 -7.29
C GLU A 193 26.05 7.02 -7.37
N ARG A 194 25.23 6.68 -6.36
CA ARG A 194 24.41 5.48 -6.34
C ARG A 194 23.30 5.57 -7.37
N ALA A 195 22.57 6.68 -7.39
CA ALA A 195 21.49 6.93 -8.34
C ALA A 195 21.99 6.94 -9.79
N SER A 196 23.14 7.55 -10.06
CA SER A 196 23.83 7.56 -11.36
C SER A 196 24.18 6.16 -11.85
N SER A 197 24.70 5.30 -10.96
CA SER A 197 25.01 3.91 -11.30
C SER A 197 23.74 3.09 -11.54
N ALA A 198 22.77 3.15 -10.62
CA ALA A 198 21.51 2.41 -10.72
C ALA A 198 20.71 2.79 -11.97
N MET A 199 20.60 4.09 -12.27
CA MET A 199 19.91 4.58 -13.47
C MET A 199 20.57 4.07 -14.75
N TRP A 200 21.91 4.09 -14.86
CA TRP A 200 22.57 3.58 -16.07
C TRP A 200 22.34 2.08 -16.29
N HIS A 201 22.34 1.30 -15.20
CA HIS A 201 22.01 -0.12 -15.28
C HIS A 201 20.54 -0.36 -15.66
N ALA A 202 19.61 0.42 -15.13
CA ALA A 202 18.19 0.38 -15.52
C ALA A 202 18.00 0.70 -17.01
N VAL A 203 18.62 1.77 -17.51
CA VAL A 203 18.61 2.19 -18.92
C VAL A 203 19.17 1.10 -19.83
N ARG A 204 20.40 0.60 -19.59
CA ARG A 204 20.98 -0.51 -20.38
C ARG A 204 20.08 -1.74 -20.36
N ARG A 205 19.52 -2.11 -19.19
CA ARG A 205 18.65 -3.29 -19.04
C ARG A 205 17.33 -3.14 -19.80
N ARG A 206 16.70 -1.96 -19.78
CA ARG A 206 15.44 -1.68 -20.47
C ARG A 206 15.60 -1.79 -21.98
N TYR A 207 16.56 -1.07 -22.55
CA TYR A 207 16.69 -0.98 -24.00
C TYR A 207 17.34 -2.23 -24.62
N ASN A 208 18.31 -2.87 -23.96
CA ASN A 208 18.87 -4.13 -24.45
C ASN A 208 17.87 -5.31 -24.41
N LYS A 209 16.91 -5.32 -23.47
CA LYS A 209 15.90 -6.39 -23.38
C LYS A 209 14.88 -6.32 -24.53
N ASN A 210 14.48 -5.11 -24.91
CA ASN A 210 13.43 -4.88 -25.91
C ASN A 210 14.00 -4.62 -27.32
N SER A 211 15.31 -4.42 -27.46
CA SER A 211 15.98 -4.32 -28.75
C SER A 211 16.01 -5.67 -29.48
N TYR A 212 15.64 -5.66 -30.76
CA TYR A 212 15.79 -6.81 -31.66
C TYR A 212 16.89 -6.58 -32.71
N HIS A 213 17.45 -5.38 -32.77
CA HIS A 213 18.65 -5.03 -33.54
C HIS A 213 19.48 -4.02 -32.76
N SER A 214 20.81 -4.17 -32.79
CA SER A 214 21.78 -3.21 -32.24
C SER A 214 22.75 -2.76 -33.34
N PHE A 215 23.29 -1.55 -33.22
CA PHE A 215 24.32 -1.07 -34.13
C PHE A 215 25.60 -1.93 -34.02
N GLN A 216 26.19 -2.29 -35.15
CA GLN A 216 27.40 -3.14 -35.23
C GLN A 216 28.65 -2.38 -35.72
N GLY A 217 28.54 -1.08 -35.97
CA GLY A 217 29.66 -0.23 -36.35
C GLY A 217 30.58 0.13 -35.19
N VAL A 218 31.69 0.81 -35.51
CA VAL A 218 32.64 1.30 -34.50
C VAL A 218 32.04 2.50 -33.78
N MET A 219 31.81 2.36 -32.48
CA MET A 219 31.38 3.47 -31.61
C MET A 219 32.59 4.04 -30.88
N GLU A 220 32.71 5.36 -30.78
CA GLU A 220 33.80 6.01 -30.03
C GLU A 220 33.71 5.73 -28.52
N ARG A 221 32.49 5.61 -27.98
CA ARG A 221 32.17 5.45 -26.55
C ARG A 221 31.21 4.26 -26.33
N PRO A 222 31.66 3.01 -26.51
CA PRO A 222 30.78 1.83 -26.49
C PRO A 222 30.20 1.50 -25.10
N ASP A 223 30.85 1.93 -24.02
CA ASP A 223 30.38 1.69 -22.64
C ASP A 223 29.38 2.73 -22.13
N ASP A 224 29.27 3.88 -22.82
CA ASP A 224 28.40 5.01 -22.48
C ASP A 224 27.31 5.27 -23.53
N THR A 225 27.31 4.55 -24.65
CA THR A 225 26.36 4.76 -25.76
C THR A 225 25.55 3.50 -26.04
N ILE A 226 24.25 3.67 -26.27
CA ILE A 226 23.30 2.63 -26.66
C ILE A 226 22.75 3.03 -28.03
N ALA A 227 22.86 2.15 -29.03
CA ALA A 227 22.32 2.35 -30.37
C ALA A 227 21.53 1.11 -30.78
N VAL A 228 20.20 1.21 -30.74
CA VAL A 228 19.28 0.06 -30.86
C VAL A 228 18.03 0.37 -31.64
N LYS A 229 17.44 -0.67 -32.24
CA LYS A 229 16.07 -0.69 -32.71
C LYS A 229 15.26 -1.62 -31.83
N TYR A 230 14.19 -1.08 -31.26
CA TYR A 230 13.33 -1.78 -30.30
C TYR A 230 11.86 -1.56 -30.64
N ARG A 231 11.02 -2.47 -30.15
CA ARG A 231 9.57 -2.32 -30.23
C ARG A 231 9.04 -1.86 -28.89
N SER A 232 8.21 -0.82 -28.89
CA SER A 232 7.44 -0.39 -27.74
C SER A 232 6.00 -0.85 -27.89
N GLN A 233 5.45 -1.45 -26.85
CA GLN A 233 4.03 -1.80 -26.76
C GLN A 233 3.39 -0.81 -25.80
N CYS A 234 2.38 -0.08 -26.27
CA CYS A 234 1.66 0.93 -25.49
C CYS A 234 0.16 0.64 -25.58
N GLN A 235 -0.55 0.75 -24.46
CA GLN A 235 -1.96 0.38 -24.37
C GLN A 235 -2.85 1.62 -24.24
N ARG A 236 -3.62 1.94 -25.27
CA ARG A 236 -4.47 3.13 -25.31
C ARG A 236 -5.92 2.77 -25.61
N SER A 237 -6.84 3.19 -24.74
CA SER A 237 -8.29 2.90 -24.85
C SER A 237 -8.64 1.41 -24.99
N GLY A 238 -7.78 0.50 -24.48
CA GLY A 238 -7.96 -0.95 -24.60
C GLY A 238 -7.54 -1.54 -25.96
N GLN A 239 -6.86 -0.76 -26.81
CA GLN A 239 -6.12 -1.27 -27.96
C GLN A 239 -4.62 -1.27 -27.65
N ASP A 240 -3.96 -2.37 -27.98
CA ASP A 240 -2.51 -2.49 -27.92
C ASP A 240 -1.94 -1.93 -29.24
N ILE A 241 -1.08 -0.93 -29.14
CA ILE A 241 -0.43 -0.25 -30.27
C ILE A 241 1.07 -0.57 -30.19
N GLU A 242 1.62 -1.07 -31.30
CA GLU A 242 3.05 -1.30 -31.42
C GLU A 242 3.74 -0.14 -32.17
N LEU A 243 4.75 0.44 -31.53
CA LEU A 243 5.67 1.41 -32.13
C LEU A 243 7.02 0.74 -32.39
N ASP A 244 7.60 1.01 -33.55
CA ASP A 244 8.93 0.56 -33.94
C ASP A 244 9.90 1.74 -33.92
N ALA A 245 10.86 1.72 -32.99
CA ALA A 245 11.70 2.87 -32.66
C ALA A 245 13.18 2.57 -32.91
N ILE A 246 13.89 3.49 -33.57
CA ILE A 246 15.36 3.51 -33.70
C ILE A 246 15.88 4.62 -32.80
N MET A 247 16.67 4.27 -31.79
CA MET A 247 17.21 5.21 -30.80
C MET A 247 18.74 5.10 -30.71
N VAL A 248 19.39 6.25 -30.62
CA VAL A 248 20.75 6.38 -30.07
C VAL A 248 20.73 7.27 -28.84
N MET A 249 21.30 6.78 -27.74
CA MET A 249 21.40 7.45 -26.45
C MET A 249 22.84 7.41 -25.96
N CYS A 250 23.39 8.54 -25.50
CA CYS A 250 24.72 8.61 -24.90
C CYS A 250 24.67 9.22 -23.49
N ARG A 251 25.54 8.72 -22.61
CA ARG A 251 25.72 9.15 -21.23
C ARG A 251 27.00 9.98 -21.10
N PHE A 252 26.90 11.10 -20.40
CA PHE A 252 28.00 12.01 -20.12
C PHE A 252 28.17 12.13 -18.59
N VAL A 253 29.27 11.59 -18.07
CA VAL A 253 29.57 11.59 -16.63
C VAL A 253 30.42 12.81 -16.28
N GLU A 254 29.88 13.70 -15.46
CA GLU A 254 30.60 14.86 -14.91
C GLU A 254 30.84 14.70 -13.40
N ARG A 255 31.48 15.69 -12.76
CA ARG A 255 31.77 15.65 -11.31
C ARG A 255 30.53 15.77 -10.44
N ASP A 256 29.62 16.67 -10.83
CA ASP A 256 28.47 17.08 -10.02
C ASP A 256 27.11 16.72 -10.64
N ARG A 257 27.12 16.14 -11.86
CA ARG A 257 25.94 15.67 -12.58
C ARG A 257 26.23 14.47 -13.48
N LEU A 258 25.17 13.74 -13.79
CA LEU A 258 25.13 12.75 -14.87
C LEU A 258 24.13 13.24 -15.92
N ALA A 259 24.54 13.37 -17.17
CA ALA A 259 23.66 13.73 -18.27
C ALA A 259 23.42 12.54 -19.20
N PHE A 260 22.22 12.45 -19.76
CA PHE A 260 21.90 11.60 -20.90
C PHE A 260 21.31 12.46 -22.01
N VAL A 261 21.65 12.12 -23.24
CA VAL A 261 21.13 12.76 -24.46
C VAL A 261 20.77 11.67 -25.44
N TRP A 262 19.61 11.77 -26.08
CA TRP A 262 19.19 10.80 -27.09
C TRP A 262 18.48 11.42 -28.28
N ARG A 263 18.56 10.68 -29.38
CA ARG A 263 17.81 10.88 -30.61
C ARG A 263 17.07 9.59 -30.92
N SER A 264 15.78 9.71 -31.20
CA SER A 264 14.93 8.59 -31.58
C SER A 264 14.04 8.96 -32.76
N VAL A 265 13.74 7.98 -33.61
CA VAL A 265 12.62 8.05 -34.55
C VAL A 265 11.74 6.84 -34.35
N SER A 266 10.46 7.10 -34.06
CA SER A 266 9.44 6.07 -33.80
C SER A 266 8.38 6.09 -34.90
N CYS A 267 8.20 4.95 -35.57
CA CYS A 267 7.16 4.72 -36.57
C CYS A 267 6.03 3.89 -35.96
N GLY A 268 4.77 4.23 -36.24
CA GLY A 268 3.64 3.45 -35.79
C GLY A 268 3.21 2.39 -36.82
N ASP A 269 2.87 1.19 -36.36
CA ASP A 269 2.33 0.14 -37.23
C ASP A 269 0.80 0.32 -37.44
N GLY A 270 0.24 -0.40 -38.42
CA GLY A 270 -1.19 -0.48 -38.68
C GLY A 270 -1.85 0.87 -38.96
N ALA A 271 -2.64 1.35 -38.00
CA ALA A 271 -3.43 2.59 -38.12
C ALA A 271 -2.59 3.87 -38.25
N PHE A 272 -1.30 3.82 -37.90
CA PHE A 272 -0.37 4.96 -37.98
C PHE A 272 0.63 4.84 -39.13
N SER A 273 0.45 3.86 -40.02
CA SER A 273 1.35 3.60 -41.15
C SER A 273 1.57 4.84 -42.03
N GLY A 274 2.84 5.18 -42.27
CA GLY A 274 3.24 6.37 -43.03
C GLY A 274 3.41 7.65 -42.20
N MET A 275 3.11 7.60 -40.89
CA MET A 275 3.47 8.64 -39.93
C MET A 275 4.66 8.19 -39.08
N TYR A 276 5.52 9.13 -38.70
CA TYR A 276 6.62 8.91 -37.77
C TYR A 276 6.76 10.09 -36.82
N THR A 277 7.47 9.88 -35.72
CA THR A 277 7.85 10.94 -34.79
C THR A 277 9.36 11.04 -34.74
N ASP A 278 9.84 12.27 -34.61
CA ASP A 278 11.25 12.64 -34.57
C ASP A 278 11.53 13.25 -33.19
N GLU A 279 12.21 12.50 -32.35
CA GLU A 279 12.33 12.74 -30.91
C GLU A 279 13.76 13.10 -30.53
N THR A 280 13.89 14.16 -29.73
CA THR A 280 15.16 14.58 -29.13
C THR A 280 14.96 14.74 -27.63
N GLY A 281 15.79 14.09 -26.82
CA GLY A 281 15.64 14.12 -25.37
C GLY A 281 16.93 14.38 -24.63
N TRP A 282 16.77 15.00 -23.47
CA TRP A 282 17.81 15.38 -22.53
C TRP A 282 17.37 15.00 -21.12
N SER A 283 18.30 14.47 -20.33
CA SER A 283 18.08 14.11 -18.93
C SER A 283 19.31 14.49 -18.11
N VAL A 284 19.12 15.11 -16.95
CA VAL A 284 20.20 15.49 -16.03
C VAL A 284 19.84 15.06 -14.62
N LEU A 285 20.70 14.20 -14.05
CA LEU A 285 20.69 13.84 -12.64
C LEU A 285 21.74 14.67 -11.91
N LYS A 286 21.34 15.52 -10.95
CA LYS A 286 22.25 16.37 -10.17
C LYS A 286 21.93 16.33 -8.67
N ARG A 287 22.87 16.73 -7.81
CA ARG A 287 22.62 16.84 -6.35
C ARG A 287 21.58 17.94 -6.09
N VAL A 288 20.70 17.75 -5.11
CA VAL A 288 19.83 18.83 -4.61
C VAL A 288 20.71 19.88 -3.89
N PRO A 289 20.57 21.19 -4.17
CA PRO A 289 21.34 22.21 -3.48
C PRO A 289 21.04 22.23 -1.96
N PRO A 290 22.06 22.42 -1.10
CA PRO A 290 21.84 22.47 0.36
C PRO A 290 20.97 23.65 0.80
N ASP A 291 20.96 24.74 0.03
CA ASP A 291 20.19 25.96 0.34
C ASP A 291 18.70 25.87 -0.04
N SER A 292 18.22 24.76 -0.61
CA SER A 292 16.81 24.56 -0.99
C SER A 292 15.83 24.44 0.20
N GLY A 293 16.31 24.53 1.45
CA GLY A 293 15.45 24.56 2.65
C GLY A 293 14.70 23.26 2.95
N LEU A 294 15.07 22.16 2.27
CA LEU A 294 14.40 20.85 2.34
C LEU A 294 15.05 19.87 3.34
N ASP A 295 16.24 20.17 3.87
CA ASP A 295 17.05 19.28 4.74
C ASP A 295 17.25 17.84 4.19
N LEU A 296 17.12 17.66 2.87
CA LEU A 296 17.19 16.37 2.19
C LEU A 296 18.54 16.18 1.47
N THR A 297 19.33 15.21 1.93
CA THR A 297 20.46 14.67 1.18
C THR A 297 19.96 13.75 0.07
N GLY A 298 19.81 14.28 -1.14
CA GLY A 298 19.34 13.52 -2.31
C GLY A 298 19.81 14.11 -3.64
N CYS A 299 19.29 13.56 -4.73
CA CYS A 299 19.47 14.06 -6.09
C CYS A 299 18.11 14.34 -6.75
N VAL A 300 18.14 15.10 -7.84
CA VAL A 300 16.98 15.42 -8.67
C VAL A 300 17.29 15.03 -10.11
N MET A 301 16.34 14.33 -10.73
CA MET A 301 16.34 14.02 -12.15
C MET A 301 15.46 15.03 -12.88
N HIS A 302 16.03 15.68 -13.89
CA HIS A 302 15.37 16.66 -14.75
C HIS A 302 15.38 16.14 -16.18
N ASN A 303 14.22 15.88 -16.78
CA ASN A 303 14.10 15.46 -18.17
C ASN A 303 13.35 16.52 -19.00
N CYS A 304 13.81 16.71 -20.24
CA CYS A 304 13.13 17.48 -21.27
C CYS A 304 13.15 16.67 -22.57
N VAL A 305 12.01 16.48 -23.22
CA VAL A 305 11.91 15.74 -24.49
C VAL A 305 11.08 16.55 -25.49
N HIS A 306 11.59 16.70 -26.71
CA HIS A 306 10.91 17.31 -27.84
C HIS A 306 10.52 16.24 -28.84
N VAL A 307 9.22 16.08 -29.09
CA VAL A 307 8.65 15.12 -30.05
C VAL A 307 8.01 15.89 -31.21
N VAL A 308 8.51 15.67 -32.42
CA VAL A 308 7.99 16.30 -33.65
C VAL A 308 7.30 15.25 -34.53
N PRO A 309 5.96 15.31 -34.73
CA PRO A 309 5.25 14.40 -35.62
C PRO A 309 5.46 14.77 -37.10
N LYS A 310 5.74 13.79 -37.95
CA LYS A 310 6.07 13.93 -39.38
C LYS A 310 5.42 12.83 -40.23
N ARG A 311 5.33 13.02 -41.55
CA ARG A 311 4.72 12.08 -42.52
C ARG A 311 5.63 11.90 -43.75
N VAL A 312 5.51 10.77 -44.44
CA VAL A 312 6.42 10.39 -45.55
C VAL A 312 6.03 10.98 -46.92
N ASP A 313 4.74 11.30 -47.15
CA ASP A 313 4.13 12.08 -48.26
C ASP A 313 2.57 11.96 -48.08
N VAL A 314 1.65 12.64 -48.78
CA VAL A 314 1.50 14.04 -49.27
C VAL A 314 -0.01 14.26 -49.64
N ALA A 315 -0.45 15.48 -49.95
CA ALA A 315 -1.75 15.81 -50.61
C ALA A 315 -3.08 15.56 -49.85
N SER A 316 -3.09 15.60 -48.51
CA SER A 316 -4.36 15.72 -47.76
C SER A 316 -4.14 16.54 -46.49
N ASP A 317 -4.96 17.58 -46.28
CA ASP A 317 -5.00 18.29 -45.00
C ASP A 317 -5.32 17.30 -43.88
N LEU A 318 -4.46 17.24 -42.86
CA LEU A 318 -4.63 16.37 -41.71
C LEU A 318 -5.89 16.77 -40.93
N GLN A 319 -6.74 15.80 -40.60
CA GLN A 319 -7.63 16.00 -39.46
C GLN A 319 -6.74 16.05 -38.21
N GLN A 320 -6.71 17.20 -37.53
CA GLN A 320 -5.89 17.51 -36.34
C GLN A 320 -5.89 16.37 -35.28
N ASN A 321 -6.99 15.60 -35.22
CA ASN A 321 -7.19 14.46 -34.34
C ASN A 321 -6.13 13.34 -34.52
N GLU A 322 -5.67 13.05 -35.73
CA GLU A 322 -4.75 11.93 -35.99
C GLU A 322 -3.32 12.25 -35.51
N ILE A 323 -2.84 13.48 -35.76
CA ILE A 323 -1.55 13.98 -35.25
C ILE A 323 -1.58 13.94 -33.72
N GLY A 324 -2.66 14.44 -33.11
CA GLY A 324 -2.86 14.40 -31.67
C GLY A 324 -2.85 12.97 -31.14
N LEU A 325 -3.44 12.02 -31.85
CA LEU A 325 -3.45 10.62 -31.44
C LEU A 325 -2.03 10.03 -31.43
N LEU A 326 -1.27 10.11 -32.52
CA LEU A 326 0.12 9.59 -32.56
C LEU A 326 1.03 10.29 -31.54
N THR A 327 0.91 11.62 -31.42
CA THR A 327 1.69 12.40 -30.44
C THR A 327 1.40 11.90 -29.02
N ASN A 328 0.13 11.71 -28.68
CA ASN A 328 -0.23 11.18 -27.36
C ASN A 328 0.22 9.72 -27.17
N VAL A 329 0.22 8.88 -28.20
CA VAL A 329 0.73 7.49 -28.12
C VAL A 329 2.24 7.46 -27.82
N VAL A 330 3.02 8.40 -28.37
CA VAL A 330 4.44 8.54 -28.04
C VAL A 330 4.63 9.12 -26.63
N ILE A 331 3.76 10.04 -26.18
CA ILE A 331 3.76 10.51 -24.79
C ILE A 331 3.46 9.36 -23.81
N ASP A 332 2.45 8.53 -24.08
CA ASP A 332 2.14 7.35 -23.26
C ASP A 332 3.36 6.41 -23.20
N SER A 333 4.01 6.13 -24.34
CA SER A 333 5.22 5.28 -24.39
C SER A 333 6.40 5.88 -23.64
N TYR A 334 6.51 7.21 -23.55
CA TYR A 334 7.52 7.88 -22.71
C TYR A 334 7.18 7.74 -21.22
N GLU A 335 5.90 7.89 -20.83
CA GLU A 335 5.48 7.67 -19.44
C GLU A 335 5.71 6.22 -19.00
N ASP A 336 5.39 5.23 -19.85
CA ASP A 336 5.69 3.82 -19.61
C ASP A 336 7.20 3.54 -19.46
N ASP A 337 8.05 4.16 -20.30
CA ASP A 337 9.51 4.06 -20.20
C ASP A 337 10.01 4.69 -18.89
N VAL A 338 9.55 5.87 -18.49
CA VAL A 338 9.95 6.51 -17.23
C VAL A 338 9.49 5.70 -16.02
N ILE A 339 8.26 5.19 -16.01
CA ILE A 339 7.75 4.35 -14.91
C ILE A 339 8.59 3.07 -14.80
N ALA A 340 8.88 2.40 -15.92
CA ALA A 340 9.70 1.19 -15.94
C ALA A 340 11.14 1.45 -15.50
N LEU A 341 11.74 2.57 -15.93
CA LEU A 341 13.10 2.96 -15.53
C LEU A 341 13.17 3.37 -14.05
N SER A 342 12.19 4.11 -13.53
CA SER A 342 12.10 4.43 -12.09
C SER A 342 11.98 3.15 -11.27
N ALA A 343 11.07 2.25 -11.63
CA ALA A 343 10.89 0.98 -10.92
C ALA A 343 12.14 0.09 -10.95
N MET A 344 12.88 0.05 -12.08
CA MET A 344 14.15 -0.69 -12.16
C MET A 344 15.29 0.00 -11.41
N MET A 345 15.36 1.33 -11.41
CA MET A 345 16.33 2.07 -10.61
C MET A 345 16.04 1.91 -9.11
N GLU A 346 14.78 2.01 -8.70
CA GLU A 346 14.30 1.75 -7.35
C GLU A 346 14.63 0.31 -6.93
N ASP A 347 14.33 -0.70 -7.75
CA ASP A 347 14.72 -2.09 -7.49
C ASP A 347 16.24 -2.24 -7.26
N LEU A 348 17.09 -1.55 -8.03
CA LEU A 348 18.54 -1.58 -7.84
C LEU A 348 19.01 -0.84 -6.58
N LEU A 349 18.48 0.35 -6.30
CA LEU A 349 18.77 1.14 -5.09
C LEU A 349 18.22 0.46 -3.82
N LEU A 350 17.10 -0.23 -3.96
CA LEU A 350 16.47 -1.04 -2.93
C LEU A 350 17.16 -2.38 -2.78
N GLN A 351 17.74 -3.00 -3.80
CA GLN A 351 18.53 -4.23 -3.62
C GLN A 351 19.77 -3.99 -2.75
N ASP A 352 20.45 -2.85 -2.89
CA ASP A 352 21.59 -2.49 -2.02
C ASP A 352 21.18 -2.06 -0.60
N THR A 353 19.97 -1.57 -0.37
CA THR A 353 19.45 -1.27 0.98
C THR A 353 18.70 -2.45 1.63
N THR A 354 18.12 -3.34 0.83
CA THR A 354 17.52 -4.63 1.25
C THR A 354 18.56 -5.76 1.38
N GLN A 355 19.85 -5.49 1.16
CA GLN A 355 20.91 -6.22 1.88
C GLN A 355 20.73 -6.13 3.41
N GLY A 356 19.91 -5.20 3.92
CA GLY A 356 19.40 -5.19 5.30
C GLY A 356 18.03 -5.84 5.54
N LEU A 357 17.22 -6.14 4.51
CA LEU A 357 15.80 -6.52 4.66
C LEU A 357 15.18 -7.29 3.45
N GLY A 358 15.95 -8.18 2.82
CA GLY A 358 15.49 -8.98 1.68
C GLY A 358 14.63 -10.19 2.09
N VAL A 359 13.32 -10.00 2.25
CA VAL A 359 12.39 -11.09 2.63
C VAL A 359 11.65 -11.70 1.42
N LEU A 360 11.41 -10.94 0.35
CA LEU A 360 10.54 -11.40 -0.77
C LEU A 360 11.26 -12.16 -1.89
N GLN A 361 12.58 -12.00 -2.07
CA GLN A 361 13.35 -12.72 -3.10
C GLN A 361 13.83 -14.12 -2.67
N ILE A 362 13.54 -14.52 -1.42
CA ILE A 362 13.99 -15.81 -0.84
C ILE A 362 13.25 -17.02 -1.46
N VAL A 363 12.06 -16.82 -2.04
CA VAL A 363 11.14 -17.90 -2.41
C VAL A 363 11.62 -18.72 -3.63
N ASP A 364 12.29 -18.12 -4.61
CA ASP A 364 12.55 -18.77 -5.90
C ASP A 364 13.99 -19.28 -6.12
N CYS A 365 14.97 -18.87 -5.30
CA CYS A 365 16.39 -19.11 -5.60
C CYS A 365 17.08 -20.23 -4.80
N VAL A 366 16.47 -20.79 -3.75
CA VAL A 366 17.13 -21.78 -2.88
C VAL A 366 16.51 -23.16 -3.01
N GLY A 367 16.86 -23.89 -4.09
CA GLY A 367 16.42 -25.26 -4.33
C GLY A 367 16.92 -26.26 -3.26
N GLY A 368 16.26 -26.29 -2.10
CA GLY A 368 16.57 -27.17 -0.96
C GLY A 368 15.35 -27.33 -0.06
N SER A 369 14.56 -28.37 -0.32
CA SER A 369 13.24 -28.64 0.30
C SER A 369 13.22 -28.63 1.83
N ASP A 370 14.32 -29.02 2.47
CA ASP A 370 14.39 -29.16 3.92
C ASP A 370 14.66 -27.83 4.67
N LEU A 371 15.20 -26.80 3.99
CA LEU A 371 15.44 -25.49 4.61
C LEU A 371 14.17 -24.63 4.61
N PHE A 372 13.43 -24.64 3.48
CA PHE A 372 12.17 -23.91 3.33
C PHE A 372 11.13 -24.26 4.41
N ALA A 373 10.99 -25.55 4.74
CA ALA A 373 9.92 -26.00 5.63
C ALA A 373 10.01 -25.38 7.04
N GLN A 374 11.23 -25.18 7.55
CA GLN A 374 11.43 -24.69 8.91
C GLN A 374 11.54 -23.16 8.98
N ASP A 375 12.05 -22.50 7.94
CA ASP A 375 12.07 -21.04 7.87
C ASP A 375 10.64 -20.48 7.63
N THR A 376 9.81 -21.22 6.89
CA THR A 376 8.36 -20.96 6.77
C THR A 376 7.65 -21.18 8.11
N PHE A 377 8.07 -22.14 8.94
CA PHE A 377 7.47 -22.36 10.26
C PHE A 377 7.72 -21.17 11.19
N ASP A 378 8.96 -20.70 11.33
CA ASP A 378 9.29 -19.58 12.21
C ASP A 378 8.60 -18.28 11.76
N LEU A 379 8.53 -18.03 10.44
CA LEU A 379 7.75 -16.92 9.87
C LEU A 379 6.25 -17.06 10.15
N SER A 380 5.69 -18.27 10.00
CA SER A 380 4.27 -18.51 10.27
C SER A 380 3.93 -18.25 11.73
N ALA A 381 4.75 -18.76 12.66
CA ALA A 381 4.64 -18.60 14.10
C ALA A 381 4.66 -17.13 14.54
N ALA A 382 5.61 -16.35 14.02
CA ALA A 382 5.82 -14.96 14.42
C ALA A 382 4.83 -13.98 13.78
N VAL A 383 4.43 -14.20 12.53
CA VAL A 383 3.71 -13.19 11.72
C VAL A 383 2.34 -13.70 11.23
N LEU A 384 2.28 -14.92 10.67
CA LEU A 384 1.06 -15.39 10.02
C LEU A 384 -0.07 -15.72 11.02
N PHE A 385 0.21 -16.46 12.11
CA PHE A 385 -0.84 -16.80 13.08
C PHE A 385 -1.49 -15.55 13.71
N PRO A 386 -0.74 -14.52 14.17
CA PRO A 386 -1.35 -13.28 14.65
C PRO A 386 -2.27 -12.61 13.62
N ILE A 387 -1.83 -12.51 12.36
CA ILE A 387 -2.65 -11.93 11.28
C ILE A 387 -3.91 -12.76 11.03
N VAL A 388 -3.79 -14.08 10.94
CA VAL A 388 -4.94 -14.99 10.73
C VAL A 388 -5.92 -14.93 11.90
N THR A 389 -5.46 -14.86 13.15
CA THR A 389 -6.32 -14.71 14.33
C THR A 389 -7.05 -13.36 14.32
N LEU A 390 -6.40 -12.28 13.88
CA LEU A 390 -7.03 -10.96 13.74
C LEU A 390 -8.07 -10.94 12.60
N ILE A 391 -7.76 -11.50 11.43
CA ILE A 391 -8.69 -11.63 10.30
C ILE A 391 -9.89 -12.52 10.68
N TYR A 392 -9.64 -13.67 11.32
CA TYR A 392 -10.70 -14.53 11.85
C TYR A 392 -11.60 -13.76 12.82
N SER A 393 -11.01 -13.00 13.74
CA SER A 393 -11.77 -12.22 14.72
C SER A 393 -12.60 -11.11 14.05
N TYR A 394 -12.05 -10.42 13.04
CA TYR A 394 -12.76 -9.40 12.27
C TYR A 394 -13.98 -9.94 11.50
N HIS A 395 -13.92 -11.19 11.02
CA HIS A 395 -15.01 -11.79 10.24
C HIS A 395 -16.02 -12.62 11.05
N ASN A 396 -15.68 -13.06 12.27
CA ASN A 396 -16.54 -13.95 13.07
C ASN A 396 -17.16 -13.27 14.30
N PHE A 397 -16.70 -12.10 14.69
CA PHE A 397 -17.31 -11.31 15.78
C PHE A 397 -17.89 -10.03 15.20
N ASP A 398 -19.20 -10.05 14.95
CA ASP A 398 -19.96 -8.86 14.57
C ASP A 398 -20.61 -8.26 15.83
N PHE A 399 -20.62 -6.94 15.91
CA PHE A 399 -21.26 -6.20 17.00
C PHE A 399 -22.25 -5.24 16.37
N ASP A 400 -23.54 -5.46 16.58
CA ASP A 400 -24.59 -4.69 15.92
C ASP A 400 -24.53 -3.22 16.34
N HIS A 401 -24.01 -2.38 15.44
CA HIS A 401 -23.80 -0.96 15.67
C HIS A 401 -25.14 -0.19 15.74
N GLU A 402 -26.22 -0.69 15.15
CA GLU A 402 -27.55 -0.06 15.20
C GLU A 402 -28.23 -0.33 16.55
N VAL A 403 -28.13 -1.57 17.06
CA VAL A 403 -28.57 -1.93 18.42
C VAL A 403 -27.75 -1.19 19.47
N TYR A 404 -26.44 -1.02 19.24
CA TYR A 404 -25.57 -0.18 20.06
C TYR A 404 -26.03 1.28 20.11
N LEU A 405 -26.25 1.93 18.96
CA LEU A 405 -26.69 3.33 18.90
C LEU A 405 -28.05 3.51 19.59
N THR A 406 -28.99 2.60 19.36
CA THR A 406 -30.30 2.58 20.02
C THR A 406 -30.18 2.46 21.55
N SER A 407 -29.29 1.58 22.03
CA SER A 407 -29.03 1.40 23.46
C SER A 407 -28.35 2.60 24.11
N LEU A 408 -27.55 3.34 23.33
CA LEU A 408 -26.82 4.53 23.77
C LEU A 408 -27.74 5.76 23.86
N GLU A 409 -28.77 5.85 23.02
CA GLU A 409 -29.84 6.86 23.13
C GLU A 409 -30.80 6.58 24.30
N ALA A 410 -31.04 5.31 24.62
CA ALA A 410 -31.95 4.90 25.70
C ALA A 410 -31.35 5.01 27.13
N LEU A 411 -30.02 5.00 27.28
CA LEU A 411 -29.35 4.97 28.58
C LEU A 411 -28.88 6.37 29.06
N PRO A 412 -28.87 6.63 30.38
CA PRO A 412 -28.32 7.88 30.90
C PRO A 412 -26.83 8.05 30.56
N PRO A 413 -26.35 9.28 30.35
CA PRO A 413 -24.96 9.53 29.99
C PRO A 413 -23.99 9.00 31.06
N GLY A 414 -23.03 8.18 30.63
CA GLY A 414 -22.08 7.48 31.50
C GLY A 414 -22.54 6.09 31.99
N SER A 415 -23.82 5.73 31.88
CA SER A 415 -24.30 4.39 32.26
C SER A 415 -23.84 3.31 31.28
N PHE A 416 -23.76 3.65 29.99
CA PHE A 416 -23.42 2.70 28.93
C PHE A 416 -22.07 2.01 29.16
N GLU A 417 -21.03 2.73 29.59
CA GLU A 417 -19.68 2.17 29.80
C GLU A 417 -19.66 1.01 30.83
N HIS A 418 -20.58 1.03 31.79
CA HIS A 418 -20.75 -0.02 32.78
C HIS A 418 -21.64 -1.19 32.30
N LEU A 419 -22.61 -0.92 31.42
CA LEU A 419 -23.56 -1.91 30.88
C LEU A 419 -23.19 -2.48 29.50
N ALA A 420 -22.19 -1.94 28.80
CA ALA A 420 -21.79 -2.36 27.46
C ALA A 420 -21.55 -3.89 27.34
N ARG A 421 -21.05 -4.51 28.42
CA ARG A 421 -20.76 -5.96 28.49
C ARG A 421 -21.99 -6.85 28.67
N THR A 422 -23.15 -6.30 29.05
CA THR A 422 -24.41 -7.07 29.13
C THR A 422 -25.21 -7.05 27.83
N PHE A 423 -24.87 -6.18 26.87
CA PHE A 423 -25.52 -6.11 25.56
C PHE A 423 -24.85 -6.97 24.48
N ALA A 424 -23.58 -7.35 24.66
CA ALA A 424 -22.87 -8.24 23.74
C ALA A 424 -23.10 -9.71 24.09
N ASN A 425 -23.11 -10.59 23.08
CA ASN A 425 -23.22 -12.04 23.30
C ASN A 425 -22.04 -12.54 24.16
N PRO A 426 -22.28 -13.12 25.36
CA PRO A 426 -21.21 -13.50 26.28
C PRO A 426 -20.31 -14.60 25.70
N SER A 427 -20.85 -15.49 24.86
CA SER A 427 -20.11 -16.57 24.21
C SER A 427 -19.12 -16.04 23.17
N GLU A 428 -19.56 -15.09 22.34
CA GLU A 428 -18.70 -14.40 21.37
C GLU A 428 -17.63 -13.56 22.08
N MET A 429 -18.02 -12.79 23.12
CA MET A 429 -17.06 -12.05 23.95
C MET A 429 -15.98 -12.96 24.57
N ALA A 430 -16.35 -14.15 25.03
CA ALA A 430 -15.42 -15.10 25.61
C ALA A 430 -14.44 -15.67 24.57
N LEU A 431 -14.94 -16.08 23.40
CA LEU A 431 -14.11 -16.55 22.28
C LEU A 431 -13.17 -15.45 21.77
N PHE A 432 -13.67 -14.22 21.60
CA PHE A 432 -12.87 -13.06 21.22
C PHE A 432 -11.75 -12.76 22.21
N ARG A 433 -12.05 -12.79 23.52
CA ARG A 433 -11.04 -12.61 24.58
C ARG A 433 -9.99 -13.70 24.55
N VAL A 434 -10.37 -14.98 24.40
CA VAL A 434 -9.40 -16.09 24.32
C VAL A 434 -8.50 -15.94 23.09
N ASN A 435 -9.05 -15.56 21.95
CA ASN A 435 -8.28 -15.30 20.73
C ASN A 435 -7.29 -14.14 20.93
N ILE A 436 -7.72 -12.98 21.46
CA ILE A 436 -6.82 -11.84 21.72
C ILE A 436 -5.81 -12.14 22.83
N ASP A 437 -6.19 -12.83 23.91
CA ASP A 437 -5.26 -13.20 24.97
C ASP A 437 -4.21 -14.23 24.49
N SER A 438 -4.48 -14.99 23.42
CA SER A 438 -3.44 -15.80 22.76
C SER A 438 -2.39 -14.96 22.01
N LEU A 439 -2.75 -13.74 21.58
CA LEU A 439 -1.83 -12.79 20.94
C LEU A 439 -1.05 -11.97 21.97
N ARG A 440 -1.58 -11.82 23.18
CA ARG A 440 -0.96 -11.03 24.26
C ARG A 440 0.13 -11.82 25.00
N ILE A 441 1.23 -11.14 25.28
CA ILE A 441 2.35 -11.70 26.04
C ILE A 441 1.97 -11.73 27.53
N ASN A 442 1.44 -12.87 27.96
CA ASN A 442 0.86 -13.06 29.29
C ASN A 442 1.83 -13.73 30.29
N SER A 443 3.03 -14.14 29.87
CA SER A 443 4.05 -14.71 30.75
C SER A 443 5.48 -14.42 30.27
N VAL A 444 6.46 -14.52 31.18
CA VAL A 444 7.89 -14.41 30.84
C VAL A 444 8.33 -15.54 29.90
N LEU A 445 7.75 -16.74 30.03
CA LEU A 445 8.04 -17.85 29.11
C LEU A 445 7.54 -17.55 27.70
N ASP A 446 6.33 -16.99 27.55
CA ASP A 446 5.79 -16.57 26.25
C ASP A 446 6.63 -15.44 25.62
N LEU A 447 7.07 -14.46 26.43
CA LEU A 447 8.02 -13.43 25.99
C LEU A 447 9.32 -14.04 25.45
N VAL A 448 9.94 -14.95 26.22
CA VAL A 448 11.19 -15.61 25.84
C VAL A 448 11.01 -16.47 24.59
N LEU A 449 9.92 -17.23 24.49
CA LEU A 449 9.60 -18.05 23.31
C LEU A 449 9.47 -17.17 22.06
N ARG A 450 8.65 -16.11 22.10
CA ARG A 450 8.48 -15.19 20.95
C ARG A 450 9.76 -14.47 20.58
N ILE A 451 10.55 -14.00 21.56
CA ILE A 451 11.87 -13.40 21.27
C ILE A 451 12.80 -14.44 20.65
N SER A 452 12.82 -15.68 21.15
CA SER A 452 13.69 -16.74 20.61
C SER A 452 13.32 -17.16 19.18
N MET A 453 12.02 -17.21 18.84
CA MET A 453 11.54 -17.48 17.48
C MET A 453 11.95 -16.35 16.53
N ASN A 454 11.70 -15.08 16.90
CA ASN A 454 12.10 -13.93 16.10
C ASN A 454 13.64 -13.85 15.92
N LEU A 455 14.41 -14.09 16.99
CA LEU A 455 15.88 -14.09 16.93
C LEU A 455 16.42 -15.24 16.06
N THR A 456 15.79 -16.42 16.12
CA THR A 456 16.13 -17.56 15.27
C THR A 456 15.84 -17.25 13.80
N PHE A 457 14.67 -16.68 13.50
CA PHE A 457 14.33 -16.19 12.16
C PHE A 457 15.35 -15.18 11.63
N CYS A 458 15.65 -14.12 12.39
CA CYS A 458 16.65 -13.12 12.01
C CYS A 458 18.05 -13.73 11.79
N TYR A 459 18.48 -14.65 12.66
CA TYR A 459 19.75 -15.36 12.51
C TYR A 459 19.80 -16.20 11.23
N ARG A 460 18.72 -16.94 10.92
CA ARG A 460 18.64 -17.77 9.71
C ARG A 460 18.62 -16.93 8.43
N VAL A 461 17.80 -15.87 8.38
CA VAL A 461 17.78 -14.92 7.25
C VAL A 461 19.18 -14.33 7.04
N LYS A 462 19.88 -13.92 8.12
CA LYS A 462 21.27 -13.47 8.02
C LYS A 462 22.21 -14.55 7.45
N ARG A 463 22.11 -15.81 7.90
CA ARG A 463 22.93 -16.93 7.40
C ARG A 463 22.66 -17.25 5.92
N VAL A 464 21.41 -17.13 5.47
CA VAL A 464 21.04 -17.28 4.05
C VAL A 464 21.62 -16.12 3.23
N MET A 465 21.51 -14.87 3.69
CA MET A 465 22.15 -13.72 3.03
C MET A 465 23.68 -13.87 2.97
N GLU A 466 24.34 -14.26 4.07
CA GLU A 466 25.79 -14.54 4.10
C GLU A 466 26.18 -15.61 3.05
N ALA A 467 25.39 -16.67 2.90
CA ALA A 467 25.62 -17.73 1.92
C ALA A 467 25.44 -17.25 0.47
N LEU A 468 24.37 -16.49 0.19
CA LEU A 468 24.08 -15.91 -1.13
C LEU A 468 25.13 -14.87 -1.55
N ILE A 469 25.58 -14.04 -0.61
CA ILE A 469 26.69 -13.09 -0.82
C ILE A 469 27.98 -13.85 -1.15
N TRP A 470 28.26 -14.95 -0.44
CA TRP A 470 29.44 -15.78 -0.71
C TRP A 470 29.40 -16.47 -2.09
N THR A 471 28.25 -17.03 -2.51
CA THR A 471 28.13 -17.62 -3.85
C THR A 471 28.27 -16.56 -4.95
N ARG A 472 27.62 -15.39 -4.79
CA ARG A 472 27.68 -14.29 -5.76
C ARG A 472 29.09 -13.69 -5.89
N HIS A 473 29.82 -13.53 -4.77
CA HIS A 473 31.24 -13.16 -4.81
C HIS A 473 32.12 -14.23 -5.47
N ARG A 474 31.83 -15.51 -5.25
CA ARG A 474 32.57 -16.62 -5.86
C ARG A 474 32.34 -16.71 -7.38
N GLU A 475 31.14 -16.39 -7.86
CA GLU A 475 30.82 -16.27 -9.28
C GLU A 475 31.51 -15.05 -9.91
N TYR A 476 31.49 -13.90 -9.23
CA TYR A 476 32.17 -12.68 -9.69
C TYR A 476 33.70 -12.86 -9.74
N ALA A 477 34.29 -13.54 -8.75
CA ALA A 477 35.74 -13.73 -8.65
C ALA A 477 36.31 -14.82 -9.59
N SER A 478 35.48 -15.70 -10.15
CA SER A 478 35.96 -16.84 -10.95
C SER A 478 35.99 -16.58 -12.46
N GLY A 479 35.24 -15.61 -12.99
CA GLY A 479 35.30 -15.14 -14.38
C GLY A 479 35.04 -16.21 -15.47
N VAL A 480 34.65 -17.42 -15.08
CA VAL A 480 34.54 -18.60 -15.92
C VAL A 480 33.27 -19.33 -15.51
N ILE A 481 32.37 -19.54 -16.47
CA ILE A 481 31.25 -20.49 -16.32
C ILE A 481 31.86 -21.89 -16.29
N LYS A 482 32.22 -22.36 -15.09
CA LYS A 482 32.34 -23.79 -14.85
C LYS A 482 30.93 -24.36 -14.80
N SER A 483 30.71 -25.44 -15.54
CA SER A 483 29.59 -26.36 -15.30
C SER A 483 29.49 -26.63 -13.80
N VAL A 484 28.28 -26.57 -13.26
CA VAL A 484 28.01 -26.82 -11.83
C VAL A 484 28.61 -28.16 -11.42
N ASP A 485 29.77 -28.12 -10.75
CA ASP A 485 30.26 -29.25 -9.98
C ASP A 485 29.17 -29.56 -8.95
N ALA A 486 28.76 -30.83 -8.90
CA ALA A 486 27.57 -31.28 -8.18
C ALA A 486 27.51 -30.72 -6.75
N PRO A 487 26.30 -30.39 -6.23
CA PRO A 487 26.14 -29.75 -4.93
C PRO A 487 26.92 -30.52 -3.87
N THR A 488 27.69 -29.78 -3.06
CA THR A 488 28.61 -30.35 -2.08
C THR A 488 27.84 -31.34 -1.21
N GLN A 489 28.24 -32.61 -1.26
CA GLN A 489 27.48 -33.71 -0.68
C GLN A 489 27.24 -33.43 0.80
N GLN A 490 26.03 -32.98 1.15
CA GLN A 490 25.63 -32.81 2.53
C GLN A 490 25.76 -34.17 3.19
N ASN A 491 26.53 -34.24 4.28
CA ASN A 491 26.66 -35.48 5.04
C ASN A 491 25.25 -35.92 5.45
N PRO A 492 24.74 -37.05 4.94
CA PRO A 492 23.34 -37.41 5.14
C PRO A 492 23.11 -37.63 6.64
N VAL A 493 22.05 -37.00 7.16
CA VAL A 493 21.63 -37.19 8.55
C VAL A 493 21.56 -38.70 8.81
N PRO A 494 22.22 -39.24 9.86
CA PRO A 494 22.26 -40.68 10.09
C PRO A 494 20.84 -41.26 10.08
N LYS A 495 20.61 -42.32 9.30
CA LYS A 495 19.24 -42.82 9.02
C LYS A 495 18.42 -43.07 10.29
N GLY A 496 19.05 -43.54 11.37
CA GLY A 496 18.39 -43.71 12.67
C GLY A 496 17.92 -42.40 13.32
N VAL A 497 18.66 -41.30 13.15
CA VAL A 497 18.26 -39.96 13.63
C VAL A 497 17.08 -39.44 12.81
N ALA A 498 17.13 -39.53 11.47
CA ALA A 498 16.02 -39.13 10.61
C ALA A 498 14.73 -39.94 10.87
N VAL A 499 14.85 -41.25 11.12
CA VAL A 499 13.72 -42.10 11.53
C VAL A 499 13.19 -41.72 12.91
N ALA A 500 14.06 -41.39 13.87
CA ALA A 500 13.62 -40.94 15.20
C ALA A 500 12.86 -39.60 15.14
N PHE A 501 13.35 -38.62 14.38
CA PHE A 501 12.66 -37.34 14.21
C PHE A 501 11.32 -37.48 13.48
N THR A 502 11.26 -38.26 12.39
CA THR A 502 10.00 -38.47 11.66
C THR A 502 8.98 -39.25 12.48
N ALA A 503 9.41 -40.28 13.23
CA ALA A 503 8.54 -41.00 14.17
C ALA A 503 8.05 -40.10 15.32
N PHE A 504 8.90 -39.22 15.86
CA PHE A 504 8.51 -38.25 16.88
C PHE A 504 7.49 -37.24 16.36
N SER A 505 7.71 -36.64 15.19
CA SER A 505 6.75 -35.72 14.57
C SER A 505 5.40 -36.39 14.28
N LEU A 506 5.41 -37.63 13.77
CA LEU A 506 4.20 -38.41 13.54
C LEU A 506 3.46 -38.72 14.86
N MET A 507 4.20 -39.06 15.92
CA MET A 507 3.65 -39.30 17.26
C MET A 507 3.00 -38.02 17.82
N VAL A 508 3.66 -36.86 17.73
CA VAL A 508 3.10 -35.56 18.16
C VAL A 508 1.83 -35.21 17.38
N LEU A 509 1.82 -35.41 16.05
CA LEU A 509 0.64 -35.17 15.22
C LEU A 509 -0.54 -36.07 15.61
N LEU A 510 -0.31 -37.38 15.75
CA LEU A 510 -1.35 -38.35 16.13
C LEU A 510 -1.87 -38.10 17.56
N SER A 511 -0.99 -37.77 18.50
CA SER A 511 -1.37 -37.41 19.88
C SER A 511 -2.19 -36.13 19.93
N THR A 512 -1.82 -35.11 19.14
CA THR A 512 -2.56 -33.83 19.05
C THR A 512 -3.93 -34.03 18.43
N TYR A 513 -4.01 -34.75 17.29
CA TYR A 513 -5.27 -35.09 16.64
C TYR A 513 -6.21 -35.86 17.58
N LYS A 514 -5.68 -36.87 18.29
CA LYS A 514 -6.47 -37.65 19.25
C LYS A 514 -6.93 -36.80 20.43
N ALA A 515 -6.08 -35.94 20.99
CA ALA A 515 -6.47 -35.03 22.06
C ALA A 515 -7.60 -34.07 21.65
N ILE A 516 -7.55 -33.52 20.43
CA ILE A 516 -8.62 -32.66 19.90
C ILE A 516 -9.92 -33.45 19.70
N SER A 517 -9.84 -34.63 19.07
CA SER A 517 -10.99 -35.50 18.80
C SER A 517 -11.70 -35.93 20.08
N ASP A 518 -10.95 -36.51 21.04
CA ASP A 518 -11.49 -37.03 22.29
C ASP A 518 -12.15 -35.91 23.13
N SER A 519 -11.49 -34.74 23.22
CA SER A 519 -12.03 -33.60 23.98
C SER A 519 -13.28 -33.00 23.32
N LYS A 520 -13.34 -32.94 21.99
CA LYS A 520 -14.52 -32.47 21.25
C LYS A 520 -15.72 -33.40 21.44
N VAL A 521 -15.50 -34.72 21.48
CA VAL A 521 -16.56 -35.69 21.77
C VAL A 521 -17.08 -35.52 23.21
N ALA A 522 -16.18 -35.46 24.20
CA ALA A 522 -16.55 -35.31 25.61
C ALA A 522 -17.36 -34.01 25.88
N CYS A 523 -16.99 -32.88 25.27
CA CYS A 523 -17.71 -31.62 25.45
C CYS A 523 -18.95 -31.43 24.55
N SER A 524 -19.19 -32.32 23.58
CA SER A 524 -20.33 -32.20 22.65
C SER A 524 -21.71 -32.30 23.33
N ALA A 525 -21.78 -32.93 24.49
CA ALA A 525 -22.98 -33.00 25.32
C ALA A 525 -23.27 -31.71 26.12
N HIS A 526 -22.35 -30.75 26.15
CA HIS A 526 -22.41 -29.56 27.00
C HIS A 526 -22.22 -28.27 26.19
N PRO A 527 -23.26 -27.77 25.49
CA PRO A 527 -23.16 -26.55 24.70
C PRO A 527 -22.85 -25.29 25.54
N ASP A 528 -23.19 -25.30 26.83
CA ASP A 528 -22.87 -24.24 27.79
C ASP A 528 -21.35 -24.12 28.07
N CYS A 529 -20.55 -25.13 27.68
CA CYS A 529 -19.09 -25.07 27.74
C CYS A 529 -18.51 -24.46 26.44
N VAL A 530 -18.49 -23.13 26.39
CA VAL A 530 -18.08 -22.35 25.20
C VAL A 530 -16.59 -22.55 24.87
N VAL A 531 -15.73 -22.77 25.87
CA VAL A 531 -14.29 -23.02 25.68
C VAL A 531 -13.83 -24.17 26.56
N TYR A 532 -13.12 -25.14 25.97
CA TYR A 532 -12.59 -26.33 26.62
C TYR A 532 -11.13 -26.58 26.21
N ALA A 533 -10.38 -27.30 27.05
CA ALA A 533 -8.96 -27.59 26.82
C ALA A 533 -8.75 -28.95 26.13
N TYR A 534 -7.90 -29.02 25.11
CA TYR A 534 -7.56 -30.29 24.47
C TYR A 534 -6.62 -31.13 25.37
N LYS A 535 -7.00 -32.38 25.67
CA LYS A 535 -6.22 -33.29 26.52
C LYS A 535 -6.16 -34.71 25.93
N TRP A 536 -5.01 -35.35 26.06
CA TRP A 536 -4.81 -36.76 25.73
C TRP A 536 -5.10 -37.65 26.96
N LYS A 537 -5.72 -38.82 26.74
CA LYS A 537 -6.21 -39.74 27.78
C LYS A 537 -7.09 -39.05 28.83
N ILE A 538 -8.36 -38.91 28.47
CA ILE A 538 -9.47 -38.72 29.40
C ILE A 538 -9.58 -40.01 30.22
N SER A 539 -9.33 -39.96 31.53
CA SER A 539 -9.41 -41.12 32.44
C SER A 539 -10.84 -41.42 32.90
N ASP A 540 -11.67 -40.37 32.88
CA ASP A 540 -13.06 -40.30 33.32
C ASP A 540 -13.72 -39.34 32.33
N ASP A 541 -14.86 -39.68 31.71
CA ASP A 541 -15.47 -39.03 30.51
C ASP A 541 -15.95 -37.56 30.68
N LEU A 542 -15.30 -36.81 31.56
CA LEU A 542 -15.54 -35.42 31.92
C LEU A 542 -15.06 -34.45 30.83
N CYS A 543 -15.93 -33.51 30.44
CA CYS A 543 -15.55 -32.40 29.57
C CYS A 543 -14.51 -31.48 30.28
N PRO A 544 -13.30 -31.26 29.70
CA PRO A 544 -12.27 -30.40 30.27
C PRO A 544 -12.58 -28.90 30.07
N CYS A 545 -13.68 -28.45 30.67
CA CYS A 545 -14.21 -27.10 30.46
C CYS A 545 -13.32 -26.00 31.07
N VAL A 546 -13.19 -24.89 30.33
CA VAL A 546 -12.38 -23.72 30.71
C VAL A 546 -13.27 -22.50 30.92
N ILE A 547 -14.29 -22.30 30.09
CA ILE A 547 -15.28 -21.22 30.22
C ILE A 547 -16.69 -21.82 30.12
N LEU A 548 -17.48 -21.68 31.19
CA LEU A 548 -18.90 -22.05 31.25
C LEU A 548 -19.75 -20.77 31.19
N ILE A 549 -20.71 -20.76 30.27
CA ILE A 549 -21.67 -19.67 30.10
C ILE A 549 -23.07 -20.29 29.97
N ASP A 550 -23.88 -20.17 31.03
CA ASP A 550 -25.31 -20.52 30.99
C ASP A 550 -26.13 -19.27 31.30
N VAL A 551 -26.69 -18.68 30.25
CA VAL A 551 -27.28 -17.35 30.25
C VAL A 551 -28.58 -17.39 29.47
N ASP A 552 -29.65 -16.82 30.03
CA ASP A 552 -30.87 -16.48 29.28
C ASP A 552 -31.10 -14.98 29.34
N LEU A 553 -30.92 -14.31 28.20
CA LEU A 553 -31.14 -12.87 28.07
C LEU A 553 -32.60 -12.51 27.76
N THR A 554 -33.45 -13.50 27.43
CA THR A 554 -34.80 -13.26 26.89
C THR A 554 -35.82 -14.30 27.38
N PRO A 555 -36.11 -14.37 28.70
CA PRO A 555 -37.21 -15.17 29.20
C PRO A 555 -38.52 -14.69 28.54
N LYS A 556 -39.22 -15.60 27.84
CA LYS A 556 -40.37 -15.24 26.99
C LYS A 556 -41.68 -15.16 27.76
N THR A 557 -41.72 -15.75 28.95
CA THR A 557 -42.88 -15.78 29.83
C THR A 557 -42.50 -15.39 31.25
N TYR A 558 -43.45 -14.78 31.97
CA TYR A 558 -43.33 -14.49 33.39
C TYR A 558 -43.04 -15.75 34.24
N LYS A 559 -43.50 -16.93 33.79
CA LYS A 559 -43.22 -18.19 34.47
C LYS A 559 -41.74 -18.59 34.37
N GLU A 560 -41.15 -18.50 33.18
CA GLU A 560 -39.71 -18.80 32.98
C GLU A 560 -38.80 -17.83 33.75
N TRP A 561 -39.26 -16.60 34.02
CA TRP A 561 -38.51 -15.63 34.83
C TRP A 561 -38.60 -15.89 36.33
N ILE A 562 -39.78 -16.32 36.84
CA ILE A 562 -40.01 -16.60 38.27
C ILE A 562 -39.54 -18.00 38.69
N ASP A 563 -39.50 -18.95 37.77
CA ASP A 563 -39.07 -20.35 37.97
C ASP A 563 -37.90 -20.68 37.02
N PRO A 564 -36.72 -20.05 37.21
CA PRO A 564 -35.59 -20.21 36.30
C PRO A 564 -34.91 -21.58 36.46
N VAL A 565 -34.40 -22.11 35.34
CA VAL A 565 -33.75 -23.43 35.28
C VAL A 565 -32.56 -23.52 36.25
N ASP A 566 -32.47 -24.61 37.00
CA ASP A 566 -31.35 -24.90 37.90
C ASP A 566 -30.08 -25.23 37.11
N ALA A 567 -29.00 -24.50 37.41
CA ALA A 567 -27.68 -24.69 36.82
C ALA A 567 -26.79 -25.65 37.62
N TYR A 568 -27.20 -26.11 38.81
CA TYR A 568 -26.36 -26.88 39.74
C TYR A 568 -25.68 -28.09 39.10
N ASP A 569 -26.46 -28.98 38.47
CA ASP A 569 -25.94 -30.20 37.83
C ASP A 569 -24.99 -29.90 36.66
N LYS A 570 -25.25 -28.85 35.89
CA LYS A 570 -24.36 -28.40 34.80
C LYS A 570 -23.02 -27.90 35.34
N VAL A 571 -23.07 -27.01 36.34
CA VAL A 571 -21.87 -26.44 36.97
C VAL A 571 -21.06 -27.54 37.63
N LYS A 572 -21.71 -28.48 38.33
CA LYS A 572 -21.10 -29.66 38.93
C LYS A 572 -20.36 -30.51 37.89
N ALA A 573 -21.03 -30.91 36.81
CA ALA A 573 -20.45 -31.76 35.77
C ALA A 573 -19.23 -31.12 35.07
N LEU A 574 -19.29 -29.82 34.80
CA LEU A 574 -18.22 -29.10 34.09
C LEU A 574 -17.06 -28.67 35.01
N ALA A 575 -17.34 -28.38 36.28
CA ALA A 575 -16.34 -28.09 37.31
C ALA A 575 -15.55 -29.33 37.76
N ALA A 576 -16.12 -30.54 37.64
CA ALA A 576 -15.46 -31.81 38.00
C ALA A 576 -14.09 -32.02 37.31
N SER A 577 -13.86 -31.36 36.16
CA SER A 577 -12.57 -31.36 35.46
C SER A 577 -11.45 -30.57 36.15
N GLY A 578 -11.76 -29.73 37.15
CA GLY A 578 -10.81 -28.86 37.84
C GLY A 578 -10.20 -27.75 36.97
N ARG A 579 -10.73 -27.53 35.76
CA ARG A 579 -10.13 -26.66 34.72
C ARG A 579 -10.84 -25.32 34.51
N LEU A 580 -11.97 -25.08 35.18
CA LEU A 580 -12.78 -23.89 34.96
C LEU A 580 -12.02 -22.63 35.37
N THR A 581 -11.89 -21.68 34.44
CA THR A 581 -11.24 -20.36 34.66
C THR A 581 -12.23 -19.21 34.67
N SER A 582 -13.38 -19.35 33.99
CA SER A 582 -14.47 -18.39 34.04
C SER A 582 -15.83 -19.07 34.13
N LEU A 583 -16.69 -18.56 35.01
CA LEU A 583 -18.09 -18.97 35.17
C LEU A 583 -19.01 -17.76 34.94
N GLN A 584 -19.98 -17.89 34.06
CA GLN A 584 -21.03 -16.88 33.85
C GLN A 584 -22.41 -17.53 33.90
N ILE A 585 -23.23 -17.07 34.85
CA ILE A 585 -24.59 -17.55 35.11
C ILE A 585 -25.50 -16.32 35.21
N ILE A 586 -26.53 -16.24 34.37
CA ILE A 586 -27.50 -15.13 34.36
C ILE A 586 -28.89 -15.70 34.12
N ASN A 587 -29.87 -15.30 34.94
CA ASN A 587 -31.26 -15.78 34.87
C ASN A 587 -31.37 -17.32 34.95
N ARG A 588 -30.66 -17.88 35.94
CA ARG A 588 -30.68 -19.30 36.32
C ARG A 588 -30.77 -19.41 37.83
N LEU A 589 -31.28 -20.53 38.31
CA LEU A 589 -31.23 -20.85 39.73
C LEU A 589 -29.87 -21.51 40.05
N LEU A 590 -29.26 -21.13 41.17
CA LEU A 590 -28.12 -21.82 41.77
C LEU A 590 -28.19 -21.65 43.28
N LEU A 591 -28.87 -22.57 43.97
CA LEU A 591 -29.14 -22.50 45.41
C LEU A 591 -27.90 -22.82 46.25
N GLU A 592 -27.08 -23.76 45.79
CA GLU A 592 -25.87 -24.23 46.47
C GLU A 592 -24.67 -24.24 45.51
N TRP A 593 -23.46 -24.18 46.08
CA TRP A 593 -22.22 -24.22 45.30
C TRP A 593 -21.69 -25.67 45.24
N PRO A 594 -21.56 -26.28 44.05
CA PRO A 594 -20.94 -27.62 43.91
C PRO A 594 -19.55 -27.66 44.52
N GLU A 595 -19.22 -28.71 45.29
CA GLU A 595 -17.91 -28.85 45.92
C GLU A 595 -16.79 -29.00 44.88
N GLU A 596 -17.11 -29.49 43.68
CA GLU A 596 -16.23 -29.64 42.53
C GLU A 596 -15.62 -28.31 42.07
N LEU A 597 -16.27 -27.17 42.33
CA LEU A 597 -15.67 -25.85 42.07
C LEU A 597 -14.40 -25.61 42.90
N ARG A 598 -14.23 -26.26 44.05
CA ARG A 598 -13.00 -26.17 44.86
C ARG A 598 -11.79 -26.84 44.17
N LEU A 599 -12.02 -27.74 43.23
CA LEU A 599 -10.99 -28.35 42.38
C LEU A 599 -10.47 -27.38 41.31
N CYS A 600 -11.24 -26.33 41.00
CA CYS A 600 -10.92 -25.35 39.96
C CYS A 600 -9.97 -24.26 40.47
N HIS A 601 -8.71 -24.63 40.75
CA HIS A 601 -7.66 -23.70 41.21
C HIS A 601 -7.33 -22.56 40.22
N GLY A 602 -7.82 -22.64 38.98
CA GLY A 602 -7.63 -21.63 37.93
C GLY A 602 -8.76 -20.60 37.80
N LEU A 603 -9.79 -20.62 38.64
CA LEU A 603 -10.96 -19.75 38.52
C LEU A 603 -10.60 -18.28 38.77
N ARG A 604 -10.73 -17.43 37.75
CA ARG A 604 -10.38 -15.99 37.77
C ARG A 604 -11.61 -15.09 37.82
N THR A 605 -12.67 -15.47 37.13
CA THR A 605 -13.88 -14.65 36.97
C THR A 605 -15.13 -15.47 37.22
N MET A 606 -16.01 -14.94 38.07
CA MET A 606 -17.31 -15.51 38.37
C MET A 606 -18.32 -14.37 38.28
N TYR A 607 -19.25 -14.48 37.33
CA TYR A 607 -20.38 -13.56 37.15
C TYR A 607 -21.66 -14.35 37.40
N VAL A 608 -22.34 -14.07 38.50
CA VAL A 608 -23.59 -14.73 38.86
C VAL A 608 -24.63 -13.64 39.12
N LEU A 609 -25.54 -13.48 38.17
CA LEU A 609 -26.71 -12.60 38.26
C LEU A 609 -27.93 -13.49 38.44
N VAL A 610 -28.25 -13.72 39.71
CA VAL A 610 -29.45 -14.41 40.17
C VAL A 610 -30.31 -13.35 40.84
N ASP A 611 -31.53 -13.15 40.33
CA ASP A 611 -32.55 -12.41 41.07
C ASP A 611 -32.91 -13.24 42.31
N LEU A 612 -32.27 -12.91 43.43
CA LEU A 612 -32.59 -13.49 44.73
C LEU A 612 -33.99 -13.02 45.14
N ALA A 613 -34.99 -13.84 44.85
CA ALA A 613 -36.30 -13.76 45.46
C ALA A 613 -36.18 -14.08 46.95
N VAL A 614 -36.04 -13.03 47.76
CA VAL A 614 -36.13 -13.03 49.24
C VAL A 614 -37.30 -12.13 49.65
#